data_AF-A0A7M1QXJ1-F1
#
_entry.id   AF-A0A7M1QXJ1-F1
#
_cell.length_a   1.000
_cell.length_b   1.000
_cell.length_c   1.000
_cell.angle_alpha   90.00
_cell.angle_beta   90.00
_cell.angle_gamma   90.00
#
_symmetry.space_group_name_H-M   'P 1'
#
loop_
_entity.id
_entity.type
_entity.pdbx_description
1 polymer ?
#
loop_
_entity_poly.entity_id
_entity_poly.type
_entity_poly.pdbx_seq_one_letter_code
_entity_poly.pdbx_strand_id
1 'polypeptide(L)' 'MCPLRFGEPCTLCQLYVTGPEDCQTVKLVMEDPELRQEWARRRAEFNRAKRAAYAESVAPNGRQSAD' A
#
# COMPACT_ATOMS: atom_id res chain seq x y z
N MET A 1 0.27 -4.06 9.42
CA MET A 1 -0.10 -3.51 8.09
C MET A 1 -0.41 -4.68 7.17
N CYS A 2 -1.50 -4.66 6.42
CA CYS A 2 -1.81 -5.73 5.46
C CYS A 2 -0.92 -5.59 4.20
N PRO A 3 -0.17 -6.63 3.79
CA PRO A 3 0.64 -6.56 2.57
C PRO A 3 -0.19 -6.38 1.29
N LEU A 4 -1.44 -6.88 1.27
CA LEU A 4 -2.31 -6.81 0.10
C LEU A 4 -3.19 -5.55 0.05
N ARG A 5 -3.48 -4.95 1.21
CA ARG A 5 -4.27 -3.71 1.34
C ARG A 5 -3.35 -2.58 1.80
N PHE A 6 -2.69 -1.93 0.85
CA PHE A 6 -1.75 -0.86 1.16
C PHE A 6 -2.44 0.29 1.89
N GLY A 7 -1.77 0.83 2.90
CA GLY A 7 -2.33 1.87 3.77
C GLY A 7 -3.10 1.34 4.97
N GLU A 8 -3.56 0.08 4.95
CA GLU A 8 -4.51 -0.43 5.94
C GLU A 8 -3.87 -1.40 6.95
N PRO A 9 -4.32 -1.37 8.23
CA PRO A 9 -3.98 -2.42 9.18
C PRO A 9 -4.54 -3.77 8.72
N CYS A 10 -4.00 -4.86 9.27
CA CYS A 10 -4.62 -6.16 9.06
C CYS A 10 -5.99 -6.16 9.76
N THR A 11 -7.02 -6.68 9.09
CA THR A 11 -8.38 -6.79 9.63
C THR A 11 -8.80 -8.24 9.86
N LEU A 12 -7.85 -9.18 9.83
CA LEU A 12 -8.08 -10.62 10.02
C LEU A 12 -9.24 -11.17 9.15
N CYS A 13 -9.24 -10.81 7.87
CA CYS A 13 -10.33 -11.16 6.95
C CYS A 13 -10.38 -12.65 6.56
N GLN A 14 -9.33 -13.41 6.84
CA GLN A 14 -9.25 -14.85 6.63
C GLN A 14 -9.40 -15.57 7.97
N LEU A 15 -10.11 -16.70 7.97
CA LEU A 15 -10.31 -17.51 9.17
C LEU A 15 -8.98 -18.08 9.68
N TYR A 16 -8.84 -18.14 11.01
CA TYR A 16 -7.69 -18.71 11.72
C TYR A 16 -6.34 -18.01 11.48
N VAL A 17 -6.35 -16.78 10.98
CA VAL A 17 -5.16 -15.95 10.78
C VAL A 17 -4.95 -15.06 11.99
N THR A 18 -3.71 -14.91 12.44
CA THR A 18 -3.29 -14.00 13.53
C THR A 18 -2.62 -12.73 13.00
N GLY A 19 -2.13 -12.76 11.76
CA GLY A 19 -1.52 -11.61 11.10
C GLY A 19 -1.12 -11.87 9.65
N PRO A 20 -0.39 -10.94 9.02
CA PRO A 20 0.17 -11.16 7.68
C PRO A 20 1.11 -12.38 7.57
N GLU A 21 1.78 -12.74 8.66
CA GLU A 21 2.77 -13.82 8.76
C GLU A 21 2.19 -15.23 8.57
N ASP A 22 0.91 -15.44 8.91
CA ASP A 22 0.18 -16.70 8.75
C ASP A 22 -1.00 -16.58 7.76
N CYS A 23 -1.06 -15.49 6.99
CA CYS A 23 -2.11 -15.28 5.99
C CYS A 23 -1.84 -16.04 4.69
N GLN A 24 -2.68 -17.05 4.39
CA GLN A 24 -2.54 -17.88 3.20
C GLN A 24 -2.64 -17.10 1.88
N THR A 25 -3.47 -16.06 1.81
CA THR A 25 -3.57 -15.23 0.60
C THR A 25 -2.29 -14.43 0.35
N VAL A 26 -1.65 -13.91 1.41
CA VAL A 26 -0.35 -13.25 1.30
C VAL A 26 0.68 -14.25 0.78
N LYS A 27 0.72 -15.46 1.35
CA LYS A 27 1.63 -16.53 0.91
C LYS A 27 1.48 -16.83 -0.58
N LEU A 28 0.26 -17.06 -1.08
CA LEU A 28 0.00 -17.38 -2.49
C LEU A 28 0.50 -16.27 -3.45
N VAL A 29 0.18 -15.01 -3.15
CA VAL A 29 0.65 -13.86 -3.93
C VAL A 29 2.17 -13.76 -3.91
N MET A 30 2.79 -14.02 -2.76
CA MET A 30 4.22 -13.89 -2.58
C MET A 30 5.01 -15.12 -3.07
N GLU A 31 4.38 -16.26 -3.36
CA GLU A 31 5.02 -17.45 -3.93
C GLU A 31 4.96 -17.43 -5.46
N ASP A 32 3.87 -16.94 -6.03
CA ASP A 32 3.72 -16.79 -7.48
C ASP A 32 4.58 -15.64 -8.04
N PRO A 33 5.48 -15.89 -9.02
CA PRO A 33 6.36 -14.86 -9.57
C PRO A 33 5.65 -13.69 -10.25
N GLU A 34 4.57 -13.96 -10.98
CA GLU A 34 3.83 -12.93 -11.73
C GLU A 34 3.04 -12.05 -10.76
N LEU A 35 2.36 -12.67 -9.79
CA LEU A 35 1.63 -11.94 -8.75
C LEU A 35 2.59 -11.14 -7.87
N ARG A 36 3.77 -11.66 -7.55
CA ARG A 36 4.79 -10.93 -6.77
C ARG A 36 5.30 -9.69 -7.54
N GLN A 37 5.50 -9.81 -8.85
CA GLN A 37 5.89 -8.66 -9.69
C GLN A 37 4.79 -7.60 -9.74
N GLU A 38 3.54 -8.03 -9.95
CA GLU A 38 2.39 -7.13 -9.96
C GLU A 38 2.19 -6.44 -8.61
N TRP A 39 2.36 -7.18 -7.51
CA TRP A 39 2.34 -6.63 -6.15
C TRP A 39 3.42 -5.55 -5.96
N ALA A 40 4.65 -5.82 -6.42
CA ALA A 40 5.75 -4.86 -6.32
C ALA A 40 5.44 -3.58 -7.11
N ARG A 41 4.87 -3.70 -8.31
CA ARG A 41 4.42 -2.57 -9.14
C ARG A 41 3.38 -1.73 -8.40
N ARG A 42 2.30 -2.34 -7.91
CA ARG A 42 1.23 -1.63 -7.19
C ARG A 42 1.71 -0.98 -5.89
N ARG A 43 2.62 -1.65 -5.16
CA ARG A 43 3.23 -1.09 -3.95
C ARG A 43 4.05 0.17 -4.26
N ALA A 44 4.81 0.15 -5.36
CA ALA A 44 5.56 1.32 -5.80
C ALA A 44 4.63 2.49 -6.19
N GLU A 45 3.52 2.20 -6.88
CA GLU A 45 2.49 3.20 -7.22
C GLU A 45 1.86 3.82 -5.97
N PHE A 46 1.44 3.00 -5.01
CA PHE A 46 0.90 3.47 -3.74
C PHE A 46 1.89 4.39 -3.00
N ASN A 47 3.16 3.98 -2.92
CA ASN A 47 4.19 4.78 -2.25
C ASN A 47 4.45 6.12 -2.96
N ARG A 48 4.43 6.15 -4.30
CA ARG A 48 4.53 7.40 -5.08
C ARG A 48 3.35 8.32 -4.80
N ALA A 49 2.12 7.80 -4.86
CA ALA A 49 0.92 8.57 -4.56
C ALA A 49 0.91 9.12 -3.13
N LYS A 50 1.24 8.28 -2.14
CA LYS A 50 1.35 8.69 -0.73
C LYS A 50 2.37 9.81 -0.53
N ARG A 51 3.54 9.73 -1.19
CA ARG A 51 4.57 10.78 -1.14
C ARG A 51 4.12 12.08 -1.78
N ALA A 52 3.45 12.01 -2.93
CA ALA A 52 2.89 13.18 -3.60
C ALA A 52 1.82 13.87 -2.73
N ALA A 53 0.90 13.10 -2.16
CA ALA A 53 -0.12 13.62 -1.24
C ALA A 53 0.50 14.25 0.02
N TYR A 54 1.54 13.62 0.59
CA TYR A 54 2.27 14.21 1.70
C TYR A 54 2.94 15.54 1.30
N ALA A 55 3.65 15.57 0.17
CA ALA A 55 4.32 16.77 -0.34
C ALA A 55 3.33 17.93 -0.55
N GLU A 56 2.14 17.66 -1.09
CA GLU A 56 1.07 18.64 -1.22
C GLU A 56 0.60 19.15 0.15
N SER A 57 0.39 18.26 1.11
CA SER A 57 -0.07 18.64 2.46
C SER A 57 0.92 19.50 3.25
N VAL A 58 2.23 19.40 2.94
CA VAL A 58 3.29 20.17 3.60
C VAL A 58 3.81 21.34 2.75
N ALA A 59 3.29 21.52 1.54
CA ALA A 59 3.64 22.67 0.71
C ALA A 59 3.23 23.93 1.49
N PRO A 60 4.15 24.89 1.72
CA PRO A 60 3.79 26.12 2.41
C PRO A 60 2.71 26.82 1.57
N ASN A 61 1.58 27.15 2.22
CA ASN A 61 0.51 27.98 1.65
C ASN A 61 1.11 29.23 1.01
N GLY A 62 1.36 29.22 -0.30
CA GLY A 62 2.24 30.23 -0.90
C GLY A 62 2.21 30.33 -2.42
N ARG A 63 1.20 29.77 -3.09
CA ARG A 63 0.87 30.09 -4.48
C ARG A 63 -0.63 30.28 -4.62
N GLN A 64 -1.14 31.36 -4.03
CA GLN A 64 -2.36 31.97 -4.57
C GLN A 64 -1.96 32.53 -5.95
N SER A 65 -2.62 32.02 -6.98
CA SER A 65 -2.49 32.48 -8.36
C SER A 65 -2.73 33.99 -8.42
N ALA A 66 -1.77 34.72 -9.00
CA ALA A 66 -2.00 36.08 -9.43
C ALA A 66 -2.90 36.02 -10.67
N ASP A 67 -4.13 36.49 -10.53
CA ASP A 67 -5.00 36.94 -11.63
C ASP A 67 -4.89 38.46 -11.75
#